data_AF-A0A0H4PDQ7-F1
#
_entry.id   AF-A0A0H4PDQ7-F1
#
_cell.length_a   1.000
_cell.length_b   1.000
_cell.length_c   1.000
_cell.angle_alpha   90.00
_cell.angle_beta   90.00
_cell.angle_gamma   90.00
#
_symmetry.space_group_name_H-M   'P 1'
#
loop_
_entity.id
_entity.type
_entity.pdbx_description
1 polymer ?
#
loop_
_entity_poly.entity_id
_entity_poly.type
_entity_poly.pdbx_seq_one_letter_code
_entity_poly.pdbx_strand_id
1 'polypeptide(L)'
;MKQFFYALLFFFLWACGSADSSGEKAIVADLNFTLDTVKIDSKGEILFLNNELRSAVLDDKKRYLYNLNRQTISIEQIDLDKLVLASILPFEEEGPNGLGEYMLGIKLVEENRFLMSGYKKHALFNSSGKKLFSVGPSEIPAFVSNNEEGNVLYPERLPGTTSSYAGVYIAPGNREPEVLFWDIDKKTYRKVKSPILKKSMQYQTDFDDGTTSLFVGGGEYLKVINGKVLLGLFGSSDLSIKEPGEKDFGKKTFEDGWIPRDKETVFPEKINDRIMFQELLRESLAEISYNSPFWDESRQVYLRFSYELDYSQEPSPPPGQLLPNPSGAKVYLTVYDGNLNMLRESRVPVLDKAPAHHFAKDGKIWIFENIKDEMGFVRLSFDL
;
A
#
# COMPACT_ATOMS: atom_id res chain seq x y z
N MET A 1 -38.77 -76.39 1.31
CA MET A 1 -38.48 -77.03 2.61
C MET A 1 -36.97 -77.22 2.73
N LYS A 2 -36.39 -76.75 3.85
CA LYS A 2 -35.20 -77.24 4.58
C LYS A 2 -33.87 -77.42 3.78
N GLN A 3 -32.89 -76.52 3.96
CA GLN A 3 -31.83 -76.54 5.00
C GLN A 3 -30.86 -77.73 4.90
N PHE A 4 -29.58 -77.47 4.62
CA PHE A 4 -28.38 -77.68 5.50
C PHE A 4 -27.11 -77.40 4.65
N PHE A 5 -26.36 -76.32 4.91
CA PHE A 5 -25.17 -76.25 5.79
C PHE A 5 -24.02 -77.17 5.37
N TYR A 6 -22.92 -76.58 4.85
CA TYR A 6 -21.60 -76.68 5.48
C TYR A 6 -20.74 -75.48 5.08
N ALA A 7 -20.09 -74.93 6.09
CA ALA A 7 -19.23 -73.77 6.08
C ALA A 7 -17.81 -74.15 5.65
N LEU A 8 -17.09 -73.23 4.99
CA LEU A 8 -15.67 -73.08 5.21
C LEU A 8 -15.29 -71.59 5.18
N LEU A 9 -14.72 -71.16 6.31
CA LEU A 9 -14.15 -69.85 6.56
C LEU A 9 -13.18 -69.42 5.46
N PHE A 10 -13.35 -68.21 4.94
CA PHE A 10 -12.21 -67.39 4.55
C PHE A 10 -12.30 -66.06 5.30
N PHE A 11 -11.28 -65.85 6.14
CA PHE A 11 -11.10 -64.70 7.01
C PHE A 11 -11.08 -63.40 6.21
N PHE A 12 -11.87 -62.45 6.68
CA PHE A 12 -11.73 -61.03 6.39
C PHE A 12 -10.37 -60.54 6.89
N LEU A 13 -9.52 -60.08 5.97
CA LEU A 13 -8.49 -59.08 6.28
C LEU A 13 -8.89 -57.78 5.58
N TRP A 14 -9.71 -57.02 6.29
CA TRP A 14 -9.93 -55.61 6.03
C TRP A 14 -8.72 -54.87 6.61
N ALA A 15 -7.69 -54.67 5.78
CA ALA A 15 -6.58 -53.80 6.13
C ALA A 15 -7.04 -52.35 5.94
N CYS A 16 -7.44 -51.77 7.06
CA CYS A 16 -7.62 -50.35 7.26
C CYS A 16 -6.30 -49.65 6.93
N GLY A 17 -6.22 -49.00 5.77
CA GLY A 17 -5.15 -48.06 5.48
C GLY A 17 -5.33 -46.86 6.42
N SER A 18 -4.45 -46.75 7.41
CA SER A 18 -4.35 -45.61 8.29
C SER A 18 -4.12 -44.37 7.44
N ALA A 19 -5.14 -43.52 7.36
CA ALA A 19 -4.96 -42.13 7.01
C ALA A 19 -4.13 -41.50 8.14
N ASP A 20 -2.84 -41.31 7.89
CA ASP A 20 -2.05 -40.37 8.67
C ASP A 20 -2.64 -38.98 8.41
N SER A 21 -3.53 -38.58 9.32
CA SER A 21 -4.01 -37.23 9.46
C SER A 21 -2.91 -36.39 10.13
N SER A 22 -1.86 -36.10 9.38
CA SER A 22 -1.05 -34.90 9.57
C SER A 22 -1.48 -33.91 8.50
N GLY A 23 -2.26 -32.90 8.89
CA GLY A 23 -2.67 -31.83 8.00
C GLY A 23 -1.48 -30.97 7.57
N GLU A 24 -0.70 -31.44 6.62
CA GLU A 24 0.03 -30.55 5.73
C GLU A 24 -1.01 -29.91 4.81
N LYS A 25 -1.31 -28.63 5.05
CA LYS A 25 -1.99 -27.80 4.04
C LYS A 25 -1.19 -27.96 2.75
N ALA A 26 -1.78 -28.59 1.74
CA ALA A 26 -1.14 -28.77 0.44
C ALA A 26 -0.69 -27.39 -0.07
N ILE A 27 0.63 -27.16 -0.05
CA ILE A 27 1.24 -25.99 -0.64
C ILE A 27 0.95 -26.08 -2.13
N VAL A 28 0.01 -25.27 -2.60
CA VAL A 28 -0.27 -25.09 -4.03
C VAL A 28 1.07 -24.69 -4.67
N ALA A 29 1.44 -25.37 -5.76
CA ALA A 29 2.74 -25.20 -6.42
C ALA A 29 3.12 -23.72 -6.56
N ASP A 30 4.37 -23.40 -6.21
CA ASP A 30 4.91 -22.05 -6.31
C ASP A 30 4.77 -21.50 -7.73
N LEU A 31 4.51 -20.18 -7.81
CA LEU A 31 4.48 -19.47 -9.08
C LEU A 31 5.90 -19.44 -9.67
N ASN A 32 5.99 -19.70 -10.98
CA ASN A 32 7.24 -19.52 -11.69
C ASN A 32 7.39 -18.06 -12.08
N PHE A 33 8.52 -17.46 -11.72
CA PHE A 33 8.80 -16.05 -11.99
C PHE A 33 9.93 -15.91 -13.01
N THR A 34 9.73 -14.99 -13.96
CA THR A 34 10.81 -14.52 -14.85
C THR A 34 10.92 -13.01 -14.74
N LEU A 35 12.15 -12.53 -14.91
CA LEU A 35 12.49 -11.13 -14.72
C LEU A 35 13.14 -10.59 -15.98
N ASP A 36 12.69 -9.41 -16.40
CA ASP A 36 13.41 -8.58 -17.34
C ASP A 36 13.56 -7.17 -16.76
N THR A 37 14.32 -6.30 -17.43
CA THR A 37 14.54 -4.93 -16.97
C THR A 37 14.46 -3.96 -18.13
N VAL A 38 13.86 -2.80 -17.88
CA VAL A 38 13.83 -1.67 -18.82
C VAL A 38 14.36 -0.41 -18.15
N LYS A 39 14.85 0.50 -18.98
CA LYS A 39 15.31 1.83 -18.58
C LYS A 39 14.49 2.88 -19.28
N ILE A 40 14.25 3.98 -18.60
CA ILE A 40 13.64 5.17 -19.19
C ILE A 40 14.75 6.02 -19.79
N ASP A 41 14.58 6.43 -21.04
CA ASP A 41 15.39 7.47 -21.66
C ASP A 41 14.98 8.82 -21.06
N SER A 42 15.84 9.35 -20.18
CA SER A 42 15.66 10.63 -19.52
C SER A 42 15.84 11.83 -20.45
N LYS A 43 16.30 11.61 -21.69
CA LYS A 43 16.68 12.68 -22.65
C LYS A 43 17.74 13.64 -22.10
N GLY A 44 18.60 13.15 -21.21
CA GLY A 44 19.66 13.94 -20.57
C GLY A 44 19.22 14.74 -19.35
N GLU A 45 17.96 14.61 -18.92
CA GLU A 45 17.47 15.19 -17.67
C GLU A 45 17.83 14.32 -16.46
N ILE A 46 18.02 14.93 -15.30
CA ILE A 46 18.19 14.20 -14.03
C ILE A 46 16.81 13.99 -13.41
N LEU A 47 16.30 12.76 -13.46
CA LEU A 47 15.00 12.42 -12.89
C LEU A 47 15.05 12.29 -11.37
N PHE A 48 13.95 12.63 -10.69
CA PHE A 48 13.84 12.57 -9.24
C PHE A 48 13.55 11.15 -8.75
N LEU A 49 14.60 10.39 -8.47
CA LEU A 49 14.50 9.00 -8.02
C LEU A 49 14.41 8.85 -6.49
N ASN A 50 14.57 9.94 -5.75
CA ASN A 50 14.54 9.94 -4.29
C ASN A 50 13.21 9.42 -3.77
N ASN A 51 13.26 8.72 -2.63
CA ASN A 51 12.11 8.06 -2.01
C ASN A 51 11.43 7.03 -2.93
N GLU A 52 12.18 6.41 -3.86
CA GLU A 52 11.75 5.23 -4.62
C GLU A 52 10.41 5.40 -5.35
N LEU A 53 10.17 6.59 -5.90
CA LEU A 53 8.92 6.97 -6.58
C LEU A 53 7.65 6.81 -5.71
N ARG A 54 7.77 6.92 -4.38
CA ARG A 54 6.64 6.74 -3.43
C ARG A 54 5.45 7.65 -3.72
N SER A 55 5.67 8.81 -4.32
CA SER A 55 4.61 9.77 -4.70
C SER A 55 4.14 9.64 -6.15
N ALA A 56 4.67 8.71 -6.94
CA ALA A 56 4.31 8.56 -8.34
C ALA A 56 2.90 7.97 -8.51
N VAL A 57 2.24 8.35 -9.61
CA VAL A 57 0.89 7.90 -9.97
C VAL A 57 0.79 7.60 -11.45
N LEU A 58 -0.09 6.67 -11.82
CA LEU A 58 -0.36 6.30 -13.20
C LEU A 58 -1.62 6.98 -13.72
N ASP A 59 -1.72 7.11 -15.04
CA ASP A 59 -3.02 7.28 -15.69
C ASP A 59 -3.82 5.98 -15.73
N ASP A 60 -5.12 6.09 -15.99
CA ASP A 60 -6.04 4.94 -16.03
C ASP A 60 -5.60 3.89 -17.07
N LYS A 61 -4.98 4.34 -18.17
CA LYS A 61 -4.44 3.47 -19.23
C LYS A 61 -3.08 2.88 -18.89
N LYS A 62 -2.47 3.29 -17.77
CA LYS A 62 -1.13 2.90 -17.32
C LYS A 62 -0.05 3.13 -18.38
N ARG A 63 -0.26 4.11 -19.26
CA ARG A 63 0.70 4.54 -20.27
C ARG A 63 1.65 5.59 -19.69
N TYR A 64 1.13 6.49 -18.87
CA TYR A 64 1.93 7.55 -18.28
C TYR A 64 2.12 7.33 -16.78
N LEU A 65 3.36 7.44 -16.35
CA LEU A 65 3.71 7.59 -14.93
C LEU A 65 4.06 9.06 -14.67
N TYR A 66 3.45 9.63 -13.64
CA TYR A 66 3.66 10.99 -13.17
C TYR A 66 4.42 10.94 -11.85
N ASN A 67 5.66 11.38 -11.85
CA ASN A 67 6.51 11.42 -10.66
C ASN A 67 6.67 12.85 -10.16
N LEU A 68 6.33 13.10 -8.90
CA LEU A 68 6.48 14.43 -8.29
C LEU A 68 7.96 14.65 -7.89
N ASN A 69 8.62 15.57 -8.57
CA ASN A 69 9.89 16.13 -8.15
C ASN A 69 9.64 17.26 -7.14
N ARG A 70 10.00 17.00 -5.88
CA ARG A 70 9.79 17.94 -4.77
C ARG A 70 10.88 19.00 -4.64
N GLN A 71 12.00 18.84 -5.33
CA GLN A 71 13.10 19.81 -5.30
C GLN A 71 12.84 20.94 -6.29
N THR A 72 12.33 20.61 -7.47
CA THR A 72 12.03 21.58 -8.54
C THR A 72 10.55 21.97 -8.60
N ILE A 73 9.70 21.35 -7.77
CA ILE A 73 8.24 21.55 -7.76
C ILE A 73 7.67 21.33 -9.16
N SER A 74 7.92 20.14 -9.71
CA SER A 74 7.47 19.75 -11.03
C SER A 74 7.01 18.30 -11.05
N ILE A 75 6.23 17.93 -12.06
CA ILE A 75 5.88 16.53 -12.32
C ILE A 75 6.61 16.05 -13.57
N GLU A 76 7.41 15.01 -13.41
CA GLU A 76 8.04 14.27 -14.51
C GLU A 76 6.99 13.30 -15.09
N GLN A 77 6.62 13.49 -16.36
CA GLN A 77 5.70 12.61 -17.06
C GLN A 77 6.50 11.63 -17.92
N ILE A 78 6.41 10.34 -17.59
CA ILE A 78 7.13 9.25 -18.26
C ILE A 78 6.15 8.49 -19.16
N ASP A 79 6.45 8.36 -20.46
CA ASP A 79 5.70 7.49 -21.37
C ASP A 79 6.27 6.06 -21.24
N LEU A 80 5.54 5.17 -20.58
CA LEU A 80 5.94 3.79 -20.30
C LEU A 80 5.90 2.88 -21.54
N ASP A 81 5.16 3.26 -22.59
CA ASP A 81 5.12 2.50 -23.84
C ASP A 81 6.37 2.80 -24.68
N LYS A 82 6.81 4.07 -24.64
CA LYS A 82 8.00 4.53 -25.36
C LYS A 82 9.27 4.49 -24.52
N LEU A 83 9.14 4.22 -23.21
CA LEU A 83 10.21 4.22 -22.21
C LEU A 83 11.03 5.52 -22.23
N VAL A 84 10.35 6.66 -22.18
CA VAL A 84 11.01 7.97 -22.34
C VAL A 84 10.36 9.04 -21.45
N LEU A 85 11.16 10.01 -20.98
CA LEU A 85 10.63 11.26 -20.43
C LEU A 85 9.84 12.00 -21.52
N ALA A 86 8.53 12.09 -21.31
CA ALA A 86 7.61 12.73 -22.25
C ALA A 86 7.61 14.25 -22.08
N SER A 87 7.48 14.72 -20.83
CA SER A 87 7.49 16.13 -20.48
C SER A 87 7.82 16.35 -19.00
N ILE A 88 8.16 17.59 -18.65
CA ILE A 88 8.23 18.08 -17.26
C ILE A 88 7.14 19.14 -17.12
N LEU A 89 6.20 18.91 -16.22
CA LEU A 89 5.07 19.80 -15.95
C LEU A 89 5.43 20.74 -14.78
N PRO A 90 5.57 22.05 -15.00
CA PRO A 90 5.96 22.98 -13.95
C PRO A 90 4.80 23.32 -13.01
N PHE A 91 5.11 23.48 -11.72
CA PHE A 91 4.20 23.98 -10.69
C PHE A 91 4.88 25.09 -9.88
N GLU A 92 4.10 25.82 -9.11
CA GLU A 92 4.60 26.91 -8.25
C GLU A 92 4.56 26.46 -6.79
N GLU A 93 5.56 26.84 -5.99
CA GLU A 93 5.56 26.60 -4.54
C GLU A 93 4.64 27.60 -3.82
N GLU A 94 4.75 28.87 -4.20
CA GLU A 94 4.06 30.01 -3.59
C GLU A 94 3.00 30.62 -4.52
N GLY A 95 2.27 31.62 -4.01
CA GLY A 95 1.26 32.36 -4.77
C GLY A 95 -0.10 31.67 -4.85
N PRO A 96 -1.04 32.21 -5.65
CA PRO A 96 -2.41 31.70 -5.73
C PRO A 96 -2.51 30.28 -6.33
N ASN A 97 -1.50 29.86 -7.10
CA ASN A 97 -1.35 28.50 -7.62
C ASN A 97 -0.28 27.69 -6.86
N GLY A 98 0.19 28.19 -5.72
CA GLY A 98 1.22 27.54 -4.93
C GLY A 98 0.75 26.21 -4.34
N LEU A 99 1.61 25.20 -4.39
CA LEU A 99 1.41 23.93 -3.70
C LEU A 99 1.54 24.08 -2.18
N GLY A 100 2.32 25.06 -1.73
CA GLY A 100 2.68 25.27 -0.34
C GLY A 100 3.64 24.22 0.21
N GLU A 101 3.95 24.37 1.49
CA GLU A 101 4.86 23.47 2.21
C GLU A 101 4.23 22.10 2.54
N TYR A 102 5.09 21.12 2.83
CA TYR A 102 4.70 19.78 3.31
C TYR A 102 3.76 19.00 2.39
N MET A 103 4.12 18.93 1.11
CA MET A 103 3.46 18.04 0.15
C MET A 103 3.50 16.59 0.65
N LEU A 104 2.34 15.95 0.77
CA LEU A 104 2.20 14.56 1.18
C LEU A 104 2.18 13.63 -0.05
N GLY A 105 1.61 14.08 -1.18
CA GLY A 105 1.64 13.33 -2.43
C GLY A 105 0.70 13.88 -3.49
N ILE A 106 0.64 13.17 -4.62
CA ILE A 106 -0.25 13.47 -5.76
C ILE A 106 -1.16 12.28 -6.05
N LYS A 107 -2.29 12.58 -6.69
CA LYS A 107 -3.23 11.63 -7.28
C LYS A 107 -3.68 12.17 -8.62
N LEU A 108 -3.70 11.31 -9.65
CA LEU A 108 -4.39 11.65 -10.89
C LEU A 108 -5.87 11.34 -10.69
N VAL A 109 -6.74 12.35 -10.81
CA VAL A 109 -8.18 12.15 -10.66
C VAL A 109 -8.87 12.03 -12.02
N GLU A 110 -8.35 12.74 -13.03
CA GLU A 110 -8.78 12.71 -14.42
C GLU A 110 -7.56 13.02 -15.30
N GLU A 111 -7.67 12.81 -16.61
CA GLU A 111 -6.62 13.21 -17.56
C GLU A 111 -6.20 14.67 -17.33
N ASN A 112 -4.91 14.88 -17.08
CA ASN A 112 -4.33 16.20 -16.78
C ASN A 112 -4.91 16.92 -15.55
N ARG A 113 -5.53 16.20 -14.60
CA ARG A 113 -5.99 16.77 -13.31
C ARG A 113 -5.38 16.04 -12.13
N PHE A 114 -4.65 16.81 -11.33
CA PHE A 114 -3.91 16.31 -10.18
C PHE A 114 -4.55 16.78 -8.89
N LEU A 115 -4.99 15.84 -8.06
CA LEU A 115 -5.21 16.10 -6.65
C LEU A 115 -3.85 16.16 -5.96
N MET A 116 -3.51 17.35 -5.49
CA MET A 116 -2.30 17.61 -4.72
C MET A 116 -2.67 17.76 -3.25
N SER A 117 -1.96 17.03 -2.41
CA SER A 117 -2.26 16.95 -0.99
C SER A 117 -1.03 17.28 -0.16
N GLY A 118 -1.20 18.21 0.76
CA GLY A 118 -0.26 18.57 1.81
C GLY A 118 -0.92 18.51 3.18
N TYR A 119 -0.26 19.06 4.19
CA TYR A 119 -0.85 19.17 5.53
C TYR A 119 -2.02 20.16 5.53
N LYS A 120 -3.25 19.68 5.84
CA LYS A 120 -4.53 20.42 5.83
C LYS A 120 -4.94 21.05 4.49
N LYS A 121 -4.10 21.00 3.46
CA LYS A 121 -4.34 21.61 2.15
C LYS A 121 -4.47 20.52 1.10
N HIS A 122 -5.65 20.47 0.46
CA HIS A 122 -5.92 19.58 -0.66
C HIS A 122 -6.56 20.40 -1.77
N ALA A 123 -6.05 20.29 -3.00
CA ALA A 123 -6.56 21.04 -4.13
C ALA A 123 -6.37 20.27 -5.44
N LEU A 124 -7.24 20.57 -6.41
CA LEU A 124 -7.08 20.10 -7.78
C LEU A 124 -6.31 21.12 -8.61
N PHE A 125 -5.39 20.61 -9.42
CA PHE A 125 -4.59 21.38 -10.36
C PHE A 125 -4.70 20.77 -11.77
N ASN A 126 -4.51 21.60 -12.79
CA ASN A 126 -4.34 21.11 -14.15
C ASN A 126 -2.85 20.84 -14.48
N SER A 127 -2.57 20.32 -15.68
CA SER A 127 -1.20 20.07 -16.15
C SER A 127 -0.34 21.31 -16.41
N SER A 128 -0.94 22.51 -16.39
CA SER A 128 -0.21 23.78 -16.52
C SER A 128 0.14 24.40 -15.16
N GLY A 129 -0.03 23.66 -14.06
CA GLY A 129 0.24 24.15 -12.72
C GLY A 129 -0.83 25.08 -12.13
N LYS A 130 -1.94 25.32 -12.83
CA LYS A 130 -3.00 26.22 -12.34
C LYS A 130 -3.88 25.50 -11.31
N LYS A 131 -4.04 26.12 -10.14
CA LYS A 131 -5.01 25.67 -9.14
C LYS A 131 -6.43 25.86 -9.69
N LEU A 132 -7.19 24.78 -9.72
CA LEU A 132 -8.59 24.81 -10.14
C LEU A 132 -9.50 25.16 -8.95
N PHE A 133 -9.41 24.40 -7.86
CA PHE A 133 -10.17 24.64 -6.64
C PHE A 133 -9.60 23.82 -5.47
N SER A 134 -9.83 24.30 -4.24
CA SER A 134 -9.56 23.53 -3.03
C SER A 134 -10.61 22.43 -2.86
N VAL A 135 -10.19 21.28 -2.34
CA VAL A 135 -11.05 20.11 -2.07
C VAL A 135 -10.82 19.52 -0.69
N GLY A 136 -10.17 20.24 0.21
CA GLY A 136 -9.95 19.79 1.57
C GLY A 136 -11.22 19.82 2.42
N PRO A 137 -11.27 19.09 3.54
CA PRO A 137 -12.38 19.17 4.49
C PRO A 137 -12.61 20.58 5.06
N SER A 138 -11.57 21.43 5.08
CA SER A 138 -11.66 22.84 5.48
C SER A 138 -12.62 23.67 4.61
N GLU A 139 -12.96 23.20 3.41
CA GLU A 139 -13.95 23.82 2.54
C GLU A 139 -15.40 23.56 3.01
N ILE A 140 -15.58 22.67 3.99
CA ILE A 140 -16.89 22.31 4.54
C ILE A 140 -17.19 23.18 5.77
N PRO A 141 -18.24 24.04 5.75
CA PRO A 141 -18.52 24.95 6.86
C PRO A 141 -18.69 24.25 8.21
N ALA A 142 -19.36 23.09 8.22
CA ALA A 142 -19.58 22.30 9.43
C ALA A 142 -18.28 21.70 10.00
N PHE A 143 -17.25 21.49 9.17
CA PHE A 143 -15.95 21.00 9.62
C PHE A 143 -15.22 22.12 10.39
N VAL A 144 -15.25 23.33 9.83
CA VAL A 144 -14.67 24.52 10.45
C VAL A 144 -15.43 24.92 11.72
N SER A 145 -16.77 24.97 11.69
CA SER A 145 -17.57 25.39 12.85
C SER A 145 -17.47 24.44 14.04
N ASN A 146 -17.16 23.17 13.79
CA ASN A 146 -16.94 22.17 14.83
C ASN A 146 -15.51 22.19 15.38
N ASN A 147 -14.66 23.12 14.91
CA ASN A 147 -13.26 23.22 15.28
C ASN A 147 -12.50 21.89 15.08
N GLU A 148 -12.75 21.21 13.96
CA GLU A 148 -11.99 20.01 13.60
C GLU A 148 -10.56 20.42 13.20
N GLU A 149 -9.57 20.01 14.00
CA GLU A 149 -8.17 20.42 13.83
C GLU A 149 -7.29 19.37 13.14
N GLY A 150 -7.84 18.20 12.82
CA GLY A 150 -7.09 17.08 12.28
C GLY A 150 -6.64 17.26 10.83
N ASN A 151 -5.75 16.36 10.42
CA ASN A 151 -5.27 16.25 9.06
C ASN A 151 -5.86 15.01 8.37
N VAL A 152 -5.99 15.05 7.05
CA VAL A 152 -6.41 13.89 6.26
C VAL A 152 -5.21 13.34 5.48
N LEU A 153 -4.86 12.10 5.77
CA LEU A 153 -3.90 11.32 5.01
C LEU A 153 -4.61 10.53 3.91
N TYR A 154 -3.86 10.28 2.83
CA TYR A 154 -4.29 9.45 1.71
C TYR A 154 -5.68 9.83 1.15
N PRO A 155 -5.92 11.12 0.85
CA PRO A 155 -7.20 11.52 0.26
C PRO A 155 -7.36 10.87 -1.11
N GLU A 156 -8.50 10.23 -1.31
CA GLU A 156 -8.91 9.61 -2.57
C GLU A 156 -10.26 10.16 -2.99
N ARG A 157 -10.43 10.44 -4.30
CA ARG A 157 -11.74 10.75 -4.86
C ARG A 157 -12.58 9.47 -4.93
N LEU A 158 -13.82 9.53 -4.46
CA LEU A 158 -14.71 8.38 -4.47
C LEU A 158 -15.17 8.03 -5.90
N PRO A 159 -15.28 6.73 -6.23
CA PRO A 159 -15.75 6.25 -7.53
C PRO A 159 -17.10 6.87 -7.94
N GLY A 160 -17.21 7.25 -9.21
CA GLY A 160 -18.47 7.77 -9.78
C GLY A 160 -18.86 9.17 -9.31
N THR A 161 -17.96 9.91 -8.67
CA THR A 161 -18.22 11.27 -8.16
C THR A 161 -17.14 12.25 -8.59
N THR A 162 -17.49 13.54 -8.67
CA THR A 162 -16.55 14.64 -8.93
C THR A 162 -16.18 15.43 -7.67
N SER A 163 -16.99 15.31 -6.61
CA SER A 163 -16.92 16.16 -5.42
C SER A 163 -16.77 15.40 -4.10
N SER A 164 -16.90 14.07 -4.10
CA SER A 164 -16.87 13.26 -2.89
C SER A 164 -15.51 12.58 -2.71
N TYR A 165 -15.02 12.56 -1.47
CA TYR A 165 -13.69 12.07 -1.13
C TYR A 165 -13.70 11.26 0.16
N ALA A 166 -12.65 10.46 0.36
CA ALA A 166 -12.36 9.78 1.61
C ALA A 166 -10.87 9.83 1.93
N GLY A 167 -10.53 9.70 3.21
CA GLY A 167 -9.14 9.63 3.67
C GLY A 167 -9.06 9.23 5.15
N VAL A 168 -7.85 8.99 5.63
CA VAL A 168 -7.59 8.66 7.04
C VAL A 168 -7.40 9.96 7.81
N TYR A 169 -8.33 10.26 8.72
CA TYR A 169 -8.32 11.44 9.57
C TYR A 169 -7.58 11.17 10.87
N ILE A 170 -6.60 12.03 11.16
CA ILE A 170 -5.81 12.00 12.38
C ILE A 170 -5.97 13.34 13.07
N ALA A 171 -6.43 13.33 14.32
CA ALA A 171 -6.62 14.53 15.12
C ALA A 171 -5.51 14.66 16.18
N PRO A 172 -4.98 15.87 16.42
CA PRO A 172 -4.01 16.11 17.48
C PRO A 172 -4.52 15.58 18.84
N GLY A 173 -3.66 14.86 19.57
CA GLY A 173 -4.01 14.29 20.87
C GLY A 173 -4.96 13.08 20.84
N ASN A 174 -5.44 12.67 19.67
CA ASN A 174 -6.23 11.45 19.51
C ASN A 174 -5.47 10.42 18.67
N ARG A 175 -5.14 9.28 19.31
CA ARG A 175 -4.38 8.20 18.68
C ARG A 175 -5.23 7.29 17.79
N GLU A 176 -6.54 7.21 18.00
CA GLU A 176 -7.43 6.37 17.17
C GLU A 176 -7.76 7.14 15.88
N PRO A 177 -7.23 6.74 14.71
CA PRO A 177 -7.59 7.39 13.46
C PRO A 177 -9.02 7.01 13.05
N GLU A 178 -9.66 7.88 12.27
CA GLU A 178 -11.00 7.64 11.73
C GLU A 178 -10.96 7.72 10.20
N VAL A 179 -11.94 7.13 9.51
CA VAL A 179 -12.14 7.45 8.09
C VAL A 179 -13.00 8.70 8.00
N LEU A 180 -12.49 9.75 7.36
CA LEU A 180 -13.29 10.92 7.02
C LEU A 180 -13.81 10.80 5.60
N PHE A 181 -15.12 10.93 5.46
CA PHE A 181 -15.78 11.14 4.17
C PHE A 181 -16.25 12.58 4.10
N TRP A 182 -16.01 13.26 2.98
CA TRP A 182 -16.51 14.61 2.76
C TRP A 182 -16.95 14.81 1.31
N ASP A 183 -17.87 15.76 1.11
CA ASP A 183 -18.42 16.12 -0.20
C ASP A 183 -18.47 17.63 -0.33
N ILE A 184 -17.72 18.14 -1.32
CA ILE A 184 -17.55 19.58 -1.54
C ILE A 184 -18.85 20.24 -1.99
N ASP A 185 -19.59 19.61 -2.92
CA ASP A 185 -20.81 20.18 -3.49
C ASP A 185 -21.95 20.14 -2.48
N LYS A 186 -22.09 19.02 -1.75
CA LYS A 186 -23.11 18.87 -0.71
C LYS A 186 -22.76 19.58 0.58
N LYS A 187 -21.51 20.03 0.75
CA LYS A 187 -20.99 20.67 1.97
C LYS A 187 -21.23 19.82 3.23
N THR A 188 -20.97 18.52 3.13
CA THR A 188 -21.17 17.58 4.23
C THR A 188 -19.89 16.79 4.50
N TYR A 189 -19.76 16.33 5.74
CA TYR A 189 -18.74 15.35 6.10
C TYR A 189 -19.28 14.38 7.16
N ARG A 190 -18.62 13.25 7.31
CA ARG A 190 -18.82 12.31 8.42
C ARG A 190 -17.51 11.60 8.75
N LYS A 191 -17.32 11.29 10.02
CA LYS A 191 -16.23 10.43 10.51
C LYS A 191 -16.78 9.03 10.80
N VAL A 192 -15.99 8.01 10.47
CA VAL A 192 -16.35 6.61 10.64
C VAL A 192 -15.22 5.90 11.35
N LYS A 193 -15.53 5.32 12.52
CA LYS A 193 -14.61 4.42 13.22
C LYS A 193 -14.48 3.11 12.45
N SER A 194 -13.29 2.55 12.44
CA SER A 194 -13.02 1.27 11.81
C SER A 194 -12.24 0.36 12.73
N PRO A 195 -12.63 -0.93 12.88
CA PRO A 195 -11.86 -1.90 13.66
C PRO A 195 -10.38 -1.98 13.23
N ILE A 196 -10.10 -1.81 11.93
CA ILE A 196 -8.72 -1.85 11.42
C ILE A 196 -7.90 -0.62 11.83
N LEU A 197 -8.53 0.56 11.92
CA LEU A 197 -7.88 1.77 12.42
C LEU A 197 -7.69 1.71 13.94
N LYS A 198 -8.63 1.13 14.67
CA LYS A 198 -8.43 0.85 16.10
C LYS A 198 -7.25 -0.09 16.33
N LYS A 199 -7.10 -1.13 15.50
CA LYS A 199 -5.95 -2.04 15.54
C LYS A 199 -4.63 -1.32 15.26
N SER A 200 -4.62 -0.34 14.34
CA SER A 200 -3.40 0.42 13.98
C SER A 200 -2.68 1.04 15.18
N MET A 201 -3.42 1.38 16.26
CA MET A 201 -2.87 1.97 17.47
C MET A 201 -1.78 1.12 18.14
N GLN A 202 -1.82 -0.21 17.97
CA GLN A 202 -0.81 -1.11 18.53
C GLN A 202 0.56 -0.98 17.84
N TYR A 203 0.57 -0.41 16.63
CA TYR A 203 1.78 -0.15 15.85
C TYR A 203 2.27 1.30 15.95
N GLN A 204 1.62 2.12 16.78
CA GLN A 204 1.95 3.54 16.94
C GLN A 204 2.81 3.77 18.19
N THR A 205 3.71 4.75 18.15
CA THR A 205 4.44 5.21 19.34
C THR A 205 4.91 6.66 19.22
N ASP A 206 4.94 7.37 20.34
CA ASP A 206 5.66 8.65 20.46
C ASP A 206 7.06 8.35 20.98
N PHE A 207 8.09 8.60 20.16
CA PHE A 207 9.48 8.48 20.57
C PHE A 207 10.05 9.86 20.91
N ASP A 208 10.57 10.02 22.13
CA ASP A 208 11.26 11.24 22.57
C ASP A 208 12.37 10.90 23.58
N ASP A 209 13.62 10.95 23.14
CA ASP A 209 14.81 10.74 24.00
C ASP A 209 15.46 12.07 24.47
N GLY A 210 14.78 13.20 24.28
CA GLY A 210 15.29 14.54 24.56
C GLY A 210 16.20 15.13 23.47
N THR A 211 16.66 14.32 22.51
CA THR A 211 17.45 14.78 21.35
C THR A 211 16.70 14.58 20.03
N THR A 212 15.82 13.60 19.97
CA THR A 212 15.00 13.24 18.82
C THR A 212 13.59 13.03 19.30
N SER A 213 12.64 13.73 18.66
CA SER A 213 11.21 13.57 18.89
C SER A 213 10.52 13.22 17.57
N LEU A 214 9.81 12.11 17.51
CA LEU A 214 9.04 11.69 16.33
C LEU A 214 7.82 10.84 16.71
N PHE A 215 6.82 10.83 15.84
CA PHE A 215 5.67 9.93 15.92
C PHE A 215 5.80 8.80 14.89
N VAL A 216 5.67 7.56 15.34
CA VAL A 216 5.51 6.38 14.48
C VAL A 216 4.01 6.15 14.27
N GLY A 217 3.55 6.26 13.03
CA GLY A 217 2.16 5.98 12.65
C GLY A 217 1.85 4.47 12.57
N GLY A 218 0.57 4.10 12.54
CA GLY A 218 0.14 2.71 12.60
C GLY A 218 0.25 1.95 11.27
N GLY A 219 0.85 2.56 10.25
CA GLY A 219 1.03 1.98 8.91
C GLY A 219 -0.27 1.92 8.10
N GLU A 220 -1.20 2.85 8.33
CA GLU A 220 -2.49 2.88 7.65
C GLU A 220 -2.34 3.30 6.18
N TYR A 221 -3.22 2.80 5.32
CA TYR A 221 -3.42 3.31 3.97
C TYR A 221 -4.88 3.26 3.57
N LEU A 222 -5.28 4.19 2.70
CA LEU A 222 -6.56 4.16 2.00
C LEU A 222 -6.30 4.31 0.50
N LYS A 223 -6.91 3.45 -0.31
CA LYS A 223 -6.77 3.43 -1.77
C LYS A 223 -8.13 3.22 -2.44
N VAL A 224 -8.33 3.86 -3.58
CA VAL A 224 -9.44 3.52 -4.50
C VAL A 224 -8.87 2.70 -5.64
N ILE A 225 -9.31 1.43 -5.75
CA ILE A 225 -8.78 0.48 -6.73
C ILE A 225 -9.94 -0.28 -7.33
N ASN A 226 -10.04 -0.28 -8.66
CA ASN A 226 -11.08 -0.97 -9.42
C ASN A 226 -12.49 -0.73 -8.83
N GLY A 227 -12.80 0.54 -8.56
CA GLY A 227 -14.09 0.98 -8.02
C GLY A 227 -14.33 0.72 -6.53
N LYS A 228 -13.43 0.03 -5.81
CA LYS A 228 -13.55 -0.25 -4.37
C LYS A 228 -12.71 0.72 -3.56
N VAL A 229 -13.17 1.10 -2.36
CA VAL A 229 -12.33 1.80 -1.38
C VAL A 229 -11.74 0.76 -0.44
N LEU A 230 -10.42 0.61 -0.45
CA LEU A 230 -9.68 -0.31 0.39
C LEU A 230 -8.97 0.46 1.50
N LEU A 231 -9.22 0.07 2.74
CA LEU A 231 -8.56 0.56 3.94
C LEU A 231 -7.79 -0.61 4.57
N GLY A 232 -6.50 -0.43 4.83
CA GLY A 232 -5.63 -1.48 5.33
C GLY A 232 -4.49 -0.96 6.20
N LEU A 233 -3.71 -1.89 6.75
CA LEU A 233 -2.46 -1.60 7.47
C LEU A 233 -1.31 -2.33 6.78
N PHE A 234 -0.11 -1.75 6.82
CA PHE A 234 1.10 -2.45 6.42
C PHE A 234 1.46 -3.57 7.39
N GLY A 235 1.04 -3.48 8.66
CA GLY A 235 1.22 -4.54 9.65
C GLY A 235 0.17 -5.66 9.60
N SER A 236 -0.75 -5.69 8.62
CA SER A 236 -1.85 -6.66 8.59
C SER A 236 -2.30 -7.05 7.18
N SER A 237 -2.62 -8.33 6.99
CA SER A 237 -3.28 -8.86 5.80
C SER A 237 -4.73 -8.38 5.70
N ASP A 238 -5.40 -8.08 6.82
CA ASP A 238 -6.82 -7.73 6.85
C ASP A 238 -7.09 -6.45 6.05
N LEU A 239 -8.28 -6.39 5.43
CA LEU A 239 -8.76 -5.21 4.72
C LEU A 239 -10.16 -4.84 5.22
N SER A 240 -10.43 -3.54 5.26
CA SER A 240 -11.79 -3.00 5.26
C SER A 240 -12.11 -2.52 3.85
N ILE A 241 -13.16 -3.07 3.25
CA ILE A 241 -13.54 -2.86 1.85
C ILE A 241 -14.89 -2.17 1.83
N LYS A 242 -14.98 -1.03 1.16
CA LYS A 242 -16.27 -0.42 0.85
C LYS A 242 -16.53 -0.61 -0.63
N GLU A 243 -17.56 -1.37 -0.93
CA GLU A 243 -17.98 -1.65 -2.30
C GLU A 243 -18.63 -0.42 -2.97
N PRO A 244 -18.67 -0.37 -4.32
CA PRO A 244 -19.45 0.61 -5.05
C PRO A 244 -20.91 0.65 -4.55
N GLY A 245 -21.43 1.85 -4.27
CA GLY A 245 -22.82 2.04 -3.83
C GLY A 245 -23.09 1.72 -2.35
N GLU A 246 -22.23 0.97 -1.67
CA GLU A 246 -22.38 0.71 -0.24
C GLU A 246 -22.04 1.96 0.58
N LYS A 247 -22.61 2.07 1.79
CA LYS A 247 -22.35 3.20 2.69
C LYS A 247 -21.15 2.95 3.60
N ASP A 248 -20.98 1.73 4.07
CA ASP A 248 -20.05 1.36 5.13
C ASP A 248 -19.05 0.30 4.63
N PHE A 249 -17.99 0.07 5.41
CA PHE A 249 -16.98 -0.93 5.08
C PHE A 249 -17.40 -2.32 5.55
N GLY A 250 -17.24 -3.33 4.70
CA GLY A 250 -17.18 -4.73 5.08
C GLY A 250 -15.76 -5.12 5.51
N LYS A 251 -15.65 -6.07 6.45
CA LYS A 251 -14.36 -6.65 6.84
C LYS A 251 -14.00 -7.81 5.93
N LYS A 252 -12.74 -7.86 5.47
CA LYS A 252 -12.15 -9.01 4.78
C LYS A 252 -10.94 -9.53 5.57
N THR A 253 -10.99 -10.81 5.89
CA THR A 253 -9.98 -11.55 6.64
C THR A 253 -9.50 -12.71 5.77
N PHE A 254 -8.20 -13.03 5.81
CA PHE A 254 -7.58 -14.06 4.98
C PHE A 254 -7.01 -15.18 5.87
N GLU A 255 -7.79 -16.24 6.10
CA GLU A 255 -7.44 -17.29 7.08
C GLU A 255 -6.75 -18.51 6.47
N ASP A 256 -6.91 -18.72 5.16
CA ASP A 256 -6.46 -19.94 4.49
C ASP A 256 -4.99 -19.89 4.07
N GLY A 257 -4.34 -18.73 4.16
CA GLY A 257 -2.93 -18.51 3.78
C GLY A 257 -1.90 -19.16 4.71
N TRP A 258 -0.66 -19.18 4.25
CA TRP A 258 0.52 -19.62 5.02
C TRP A 258 1.43 -18.44 5.41
N ILE A 259 1.31 -17.30 4.73
CA ILE A 259 2.02 -16.08 5.11
C ILE A 259 1.41 -15.54 6.43
N PRO A 260 2.24 -15.14 7.42
CA PRO A 260 1.73 -14.62 8.69
C PRO A 260 0.82 -13.42 8.47
N ARG A 261 -0.34 -13.42 9.11
CA ARG A 261 -1.36 -12.40 8.84
C ARG A 261 -1.03 -11.02 9.38
N ASP A 262 -0.31 -10.96 10.50
CA ASP A 262 -0.16 -9.76 11.29
C ASP A 262 1.26 -9.65 11.81
N LYS A 263 1.71 -8.42 11.97
CA LYS A 263 2.83 -8.10 12.85
C LYS A 263 2.45 -8.42 14.29
N GLU A 264 3.38 -9.04 15.00
CA GLU A 264 3.28 -9.40 16.41
C GLU A 264 3.82 -8.30 17.31
N THR A 265 4.85 -7.56 16.86
CA THR A 265 5.43 -6.45 17.61
C THR A 265 4.38 -5.37 17.87
N VAL A 266 4.21 -5.04 19.16
CA VAL A 266 3.37 -3.95 19.65
C VAL A 266 4.27 -2.93 20.32
N PHE A 267 4.03 -1.65 20.05
CA PHE A 267 4.77 -0.58 20.68
C PHE A 267 4.07 -0.08 21.95
N PRO A 268 4.81 0.23 23.02
CA PRO A 268 4.33 1.13 24.07
C PRO A 268 3.87 2.46 23.47
N GLU A 269 2.89 3.10 24.11
CA GLU A 269 2.35 4.39 23.65
C GLU A 269 3.45 5.45 23.48
N LYS A 270 4.41 5.45 24.42
CA LYS A 270 5.56 6.36 24.45
C LYS A 270 6.83 5.60 24.78
N ILE A 271 7.93 5.96 24.13
CA ILE A 271 9.27 5.42 24.38
C ILE A 271 10.25 6.59 24.48
N ASN A 272 11.09 6.59 25.51
CA ASN A 272 12.16 7.57 25.70
C ASN A 272 13.56 6.95 25.73
N ASP A 273 13.64 5.62 25.63
CA ASP A 273 14.90 4.89 25.52
C ASP A 273 15.18 4.60 24.04
N ARG A 274 16.28 5.17 23.53
CA ARG A 274 16.68 5.01 22.12
C ARG A 274 16.98 3.56 21.76
N ILE A 275 17.61 2.80 22.65
CA ILE A 275 17.99 1.40 22.37
C ILE A 275 16.73 0.56 22.26
N MET A 276 15.81 0.68 23.23
CA MET A 276 14.52 -0.01 23.21
C MET A 276 13.72 0.34 21.95
N PHE A 277 13.68 1.63 21.58
CA PHE A 277 13.00 2.07 20.36
C PHE A 277 13.59 1.44 19.10
N GLN A 278 14.92 1.40 19.00
CA GLN A 278 15.62 0.79 17.86
C GLN A 278 15.39 -0.73 17.79
N GLU A 279 15.40 -1.42 18.93
CA GLU A 279 15.13 -2.86 19.00
C GLU A 279 13.71 -3.17 18.51
N LEU A 280 12.69 -2.51 19.08
CA LEU A 280 11.29 -2.70 18.68
C LEU A 280 11.03 -2.32 17.23
N LEU A 281 11.63 -1.22 16.75
CA LEU A 281 11.47 -0.81 15.35
C LEU A 281 12.10 -1.85 14.40
N ARG A 282 13.28 -2.38 14.74
CA ARG A 282 13.94 -3.43 13.95
C ARG A 282 13.15 -4.73 13.95
N GLU A 283 12.67 -5.17 15.12
CA GLU A 283 11.81 -6.35 15.25
C GLU A 283 10.55 -6.21 14.41
N SER A 284 9.84 -5.08 14.57
CA SER A 284 8.63 -4.79 13.80
C SER A 284 8.90 -4.78 12.30
N LEU A 285 10.00 -4.22 11.82
CA LEU A 285 10.33 -4.18 10.40
C LEU A 285 10.80 -5.54 9.83
N ALA A 286 11.37 -6.41 10.67
CA ALA A 286 11.77 -7.76 10.30
C ALA A 286 10.56 -8.71 10.18
N GLU A 287 9.47 -8.43 10.88
CA GLU A 287 8.20 -9.15 10.71
C GLU A 287 7.52 -8.84 9.36
N ILE A 288 6.53 -9.66 9.01
CA ILE A 288 5.75 -9.52 7.78
C ILE A 288 5.18 -8.10 7.61
N SER A 289 5.39 -7.51 6.44
CA SER A 289 4.86 -6.22 6.05
C SER A 289 4.08 -6.39 4.75
N TYR A 290 2.89 -5.82 4.66
CA TYR A 290 2.04 -5.90 3.48
C TYR A 290 2.00 -4.57 2.76
N ASN A 291 2.27 -4.55 1.45
CA ASN A 291 1.95 -3.39 0.63
C ASN A 291 0.43 -3.28 0.40
N SER A 292 -0.03 -2.14 -0.11
CA SER A 292 -1.43 -2.03 -0.56
C SER A 292 -1.67 -2.94 -1.78
N PRO A 293 -2.85 -3.57 -1.93
CA PRO A 293 -3.21 -4.26 -3.16
C PRO A 293 -3.08 -3.36 -4.40
N PHE A 294 -2.91 -3.96 -5.57
CA PHE A 294 -2.96 -3.29 -6.86
C PHE A 294 -3.65 -4.17 -7.90
N TRP A 295 -4.26 -3.57 -8.92
CA TRP A 295 -5.09 -4.26 -9.90
C TRP A 295 -4.34 -4.59 -11.18
N ASP A 296 -4.41 -5.86 -11.59
CA ASP A 296 -3.95 -6.34 -12.88
C ASP A 296 -5.14 -6.51 -13.85
N GLU A 297 -5.28 -5.56 -14.76
CA GLU A 297 -6.33 -5.55 -15.80
C GLU A 297 -6.24 -6.75 -16.74
N SER A 298 -5.03 -7.25 -17.01
CA SER A 298 -4.86 -8.33 -17.99
C SER A 298 -5.39 -9.67 -17.47
N ARG A 299 -5.23 -9.90 -16.16
CA ARG A 299 -5.64 -11.12 -15.47
C ARG A 299 -6.95 -10.96 -14.69
N GLN A 300 -7.44 -9.73 -14.53
CA GLN A 300 -8.61 -9.38 -13.71
C GLN A 300 -8.48 -9.87 -12.26
N VAL A 301 -7.30 -9.63 -11.67
CA VAL A 301 -6.95 -10.02 -10.30
C VAL A 301 -6.36 -8.86 -9.51
N TYR A 302 -6.50 -8.90 -8.19
CA TYR A 302 -5.68 -8.10 -7.31
C TYR A 302 -4.39 -8.84 -6.97
N LEU A 303 -3.31 -8.09 -6.93
CA LEU A 303 -2.00 -8.54 -6.53
C LEU A 303 -1.59 -7.76 -5.28
N ARG A 304 -0.88 -8.40 -4.37
CA ARG A 304 -0.37 -7.75 -3.16
C ARG A 304 0.98 -8.34 -2.82
N PHE A 305 2.01 -7.50 -2.80
CA PHE A 305 3.28 -7.90 -2.23
C PHE A 305 3.22 -7.84 -0.71
N SER A 306 3.87 -8.80 -0.07
CA SER A 306 4.27 -8.72 1.32
C SER A 306 5.75 -9.06 1.44
N TYR A 307 6.39 -8.65 2.52
CA TYR A 307 7.82 -8.91 2.72
C TYR A 307 8.23 -8.88 4.20
N GLU A 308 9.31 -9.60 4.51
CA GLU A 308 10.07 -9.51 5.75
C GLU A 308 11.44 -8.90 5.42
N LEU A 309 11.93 -7.96 6.23
CA LEU A 309 13.27 -7.41 6.06
C LEU A 309 14.30 -8.19 6.86
N ASP A 310 15.41 -8.52 6.23
CA ASP A 310 16.56 -9.10 6.90
C ASP A 310 17.51 -7.99 7.33
N TYR A 311 17.84 -7.93 8.62
CA TYR A 311 18.87 -7.03 9.15
C TYR A 311 20.08 -7.87 9.56
N SER A 312 21.25 -7.53 9.02
CA SER A 312 22.51 -8.15 9.49
C SER A 312 22.79 -7.76 10.94
N GLN A 313 23.49 -8.64 11.67
CA GLN A 313 23.84 -8.46 13.08
C GLN A 313 24.72 -7.21 13.36
N GLU A 314 25.51 -6.75 12.37
CA GLU A 314 26.54 -5.73 12.56
C GLU A 314 26.60 -4.64 11.47
N PRO A 315 25.57 -3.80 11.33
CA PRO A 315 25.82 -2.43 10.90
C PRO A 315 25.28 -1.45 11.94
N SER A 316 26.15 -0.57 12.44
CA SER A 316 25.68 0.65 13.08
C SER A 316 24.83 1.44 12.08
N PRO A 317 23.71 2.08 12.51
CA PRO A 317 22.97 2.97 11.64
C PRO A 317 23.88 4.02 10.98
N PRO A 318 23.71 4.31 9.68
CA PRO A 318 24.36 5.45 9.05
C PRO A 318 24.08 6.75 9.82
N PRO A 319 24.96 7.77 9.73
CA PRO A 319 24.70 9.07 10.35
C PRO A 319 23.33 9.62 9.96
N GLY A 320 22.53 9.98 10.96
CA GLY A 320 21.17 10.51 10.77
C GLY A 320 20.08 9.46 10.56
N GLN A 321 20.40 8.17 10.61
CA GLN A 321 19.41 7.09 10.58
C GLN A 321 19.22 6.43 11.95
N LEU A 322 18.01 5.94 12.21
CA LEU A 322 17.67 5.23 13.45
C LEU A 322 18.04 3.76 13.38
N LEU A 323 18.01 3.16 12.19
CA LEU A 323 18.32 1.77 11.95
C LEU A 323 19.35 1.64 10.82
N PRO A 324 20.11 0.54 10.77
CA PRO A 324 20.89 0.22 9.58
C PRO A 324 19.98 -0.07 8.38
N ASN A 325 20.55 0.03 7.18
CA ASN A 325 19.86 -0.46 5.98
C ASN A 325 19.66 -1.99 6.09
N PRO A 326 18.52 -2.53 5.63
CA PRO A 326 18.33 -3.98 5.57
C PRO A 326 19.35 -4.62 4.63
N SER A 327 19.83 -5.82 5.00
CA SER A 327 20.74 -6.62 4.18
C SER A 327 20.04 -7.40 3.07
N GLY A 328 18.71 -7.51 3.15
CA GLY A 328 17.89 -8.21 2.16
C GLY A 328 16.42 -8.22 2.58
N ALA A 329 15.60 -8.93 1.81
CA ALA A 329 14.21 -9.13 2.11
C ALA A 329 13.71 -10.49 1.61
N LYS A 330 12.77 -11.07 2.37
CA LYS A 330 11.92 -12.13 1.86
C LYS A 330 10.63 -11.56 1.31
N VAL A 331 10.42 -11.68 0.00
CA VAL A 331 9.26 -11.15 -0.73
C VAL A 331 8.26 -12.23 -1.10
N TYR A 332 6.98 -11.97 -0.87
CA TYR A 332 5.89 -12.86 -1.22
C TYR A 332 4.86 -12.12 -2.08
N LEU A 333 4.11 -12.86 -2.88
CA LEU A 333 3.02 -12.35 -3.70
C LEU A 333 1.75 -13.12 -3.38
N THR A 334 0.70 -12.40 -2.98
CA THR A 334 -0.65 -12.94 -2.87
C THR A 334 -1.48 -12.48 -4.07
N VAL A 335 -2.19 -13.42 -4.69
CA VAL A 335 -3.11 -13.20 -5.80
C VAL A 335 -4.54 -13.37 -5.29
N TYR A 336 -5.42 -12.41 -5.58
CA TYR A 336 -6.84 -12.45 -5.26
C TYR A 336 -7.70 -12.28 -6.49
N ASP A 337 -8.89 -12.88 -6.50
CA ASP A 337 -9.91 -12.62 -7.53
C ASP A 337 -10.47 -11.19 -7.43
N GLY A 338 -11.36 -10.82 -8.36
CA GLY A 338 -12.03 -9.51 -8.38
C GLY A 338 -12.86 -9.17 -7.13
N ASN A 339 -13.18 -10.16 -6.28
CA ASN A 339 -13.89 -10.00 -5.01
C ASN A 339 -12.94 -10.09 -3.81
N LEU A 340 -11.63 -10.00 -4.05
CA LEU A 340 -10.58 -10.13 -3.05
C LEU A 340 -10.64 -11.47 -2.30
N ASN A 341 -11.10 -12.56 -2.94
CA ASN A 341 -10.88 -13.91 -2.41
C ASN A 341 -9.48 -14.38 -2.81
N MET A 342 -8.75 -14.96 -1.86
CA MET A 342 -7.38 -15.42 -2.11
C MET A 342 -7.38 -16.61 -3.07
N LEU A 343 -6.61 -16.50 -4.15
CA LEU A 343 -6.43 -17.55 -5.15
C LEU A 343 -5.12 -18.29 -4.94
N ARG A 344 -4.04 -17.57 -4.63
CA ARG A 344 -2.71 -18.14 -4.45
C ARG A 344 -1.82 -17.25 -3.58
N GLU A 345 -0.89 -17.88 -2.89
CA GLU A 345 0.27 -17.25 -2.25
C GLU A 345 1.53 -17.94 -2.76
N SER A 346 2.59 -17.18 -3.02
CA SER A 346 3.88 -17.75 -3.41
C SER A 346 5.03 -16.86 -2.99
N ARG A 347 6.18 -17.48 -2.71
CA ARG A 347 7.44 -16.77 -2.51
C ARG A 347 7.92 -16.25 -3.86
N VAL A 348 8.48 -15.04 -3.90
CA VAL A 348 9.12 -14.45 -5.08
C VAL A 348 10.65 -14.48 -4.88
N PRO A 349 11.34 -15.61 -5.15
CA PRO A 349 12.75 -15.76 -4.81
C PRO A 349 13.69 -14.89 -5.65
N VAL A 350 13.22 -14.40 -6.80
CA VAL A 350 13.99 -13.49 -7.67
C VAL A 350 14.06 -12.05 -7.15
N LEU A 351 13.33 -11.74 -6.07
CA LEU A 351 13.38 -10.45 -5.39
C LEU A 351 13.99 -10.63 -3.99
N ASP A 352 15.06 -9.87 -3.74
CA ASP A 352 15.84 -9.84 -2.50
C ASP A 352 15.76 -8.49 -1.77
N LYS A 353 14.93 -7.57 -2.27
CA LYS A 353 14.61 -6.27 -1.66
C LYS A 353 13.10 -6.11 -1.53
N ALA A 354 12.66 -5.36 -0.53
CA ALA A 354 11.25 -4.96 -0.43
C ALA A 354 10.82 -4.26 -1.74
N PRO A 355 9.71 -4.67 -2.38
CA PRO A 355 9.27 -4.04 -3.61
C PRO A 355 8.96 -2.57 -3.38
N ALA A 356 9.69 -1.70 -4.08
CA ALA A 356 9.49 -0.26 -4.15
C ALA A 356 8.15 0.10 -4.84
N HIS A 357 8.02 1.30 -5.42
CA HIS A 357 6.84 1.63 -6.23
C HIS A 357 6.60 0.58 -7.34
N HIS A 358 5.40 0.01 -7.39
CA HIS A 358 5.07 -1.06 -8.32
C HIS A 358 3.62 -1.01 -8.80
N PHE A 359 3.37 -1.61 -9.97
CA PHE A 359 2.05 -1.68 -10.60
C PHE A 359 1.99 -2.81 -11.63
N ALA A 360 0.79 -3.26 -11.98
CA ALA A 360 0.59 -4.22 -13.06
C ALA A 360 0.35 -3.52 -14.40
N LYS A 361 1.10 -3.86 -15.45
CA LYS A 361 0.94 -3.36 -16.83
C LYS A 361 1.36 -4.46 -17.82
N ASP A 362 0.55 -4.66 -18.88
CA ASP A 362 0.80 -5.62 -19.96
C ASP A 362 1.08 -7.05 -19.48
N GLY A 363 0.32 -7.52 -18.48
CA GLY A 363 0.53 -8.86 -17.92
C GLY A 363 1.80 -9.01 -17.09
N LYS A 364 2.49 -7.93 -16.74
CA LYS A 364 3.68 -7.96 -15.89
C LYS A 364 3.50 -7.05 -14.68
N ILE A 365 4.22 -7.35 -13.60
CA ILE A 365 4.37 -6.43 -12.48
C ILE A 365 5.64 -5.61 -12.72
N TRP A 366 5.47 -4.31 -12.89
CA TRP A 366 6.57 -3.35 -13.02
C TRP A 366 6.93 -2.87 -11.63
N ILE A 367 8.20 -2.97 -11.27
CA ILE A 367 8.75 -2.60 -9.96
C ILE A 367 9.89 -1.63 -10.23
N PHE A 368 9.82 -0.43 -9.65
CA PHE A 368 10.87 0.56 -9.79
C PHE A 368 12.22 0.03 -9.31
N GLU A 369 13.28 0.31 -10.08
CA GLU A 369 14.67 0.09 -9.69
C GLU A 369 15.50 1.30 -10.14
N ASN A 370 16.34 1.83 -9.26
CA ASN A 370 17.35 2.82 -9.66
C ASN A 370 18.54 2.09 -10.30
N ILE A 371 18.76 2.29 -11.61
CA ILE A 371 19.82 1.59 -12.36
C ILE A 371 20.93 2.56 -12.75
N LYS A 372 21.89 2.75 -11.85
CA LYS A 372 23.01 3.70 -12.01
C LYS A 372 22.51 5.13 -12.18
N ASP A 373 21.67 5.56 -11.25
CA ASP A 373 21.04 6.89 -11.20
C ASP A 373 20.03 7.18 -12.32
N GLU A 374 19.67 6.15 -13.10
CA GLU A 374 18.62 6.21 -14.12
C GLU A 374 17.35 5.52 -13.63
N MET A 375 16.19 6.07 -14.03
CA MET A 375 14.90 5.45 -13.76
C MET A 375 14.80 4.13 -14.54
N GLY A 376 14.67 3.03 -13.81
CA GLY A 376 14.47 1.70 -14.37
C GLY A 376 13.24 1.02 -13.79
N PHE A 377 12.78 -0.01 -14.49
CA PHE A 377 11.78 -0.92 -13.97
C PHE A 377 12.21 -2.35 -14.22
N VAL A 378 12.19 -3.13 -13.15
CA VAL A 378 12.16 -4.58 -13.21
C VAL A 378 10.74 -5.00 -13.60
N ARG A 379 10.60 -5.88 -14.60
CA ARG A 379 9.30 -6.41 -15.00
C ARG A 379 9.23 -7.89 -14.67
N LEU A 380 8.43 -8.20 -13.68
CA LEU A 380 8.20 -9.55 -13.18
C LEU A 380 7.02 -10.18 -13.93
N SER A 381 7.25 -11.35 -14.52
CA SER A 381 6.21 -12.15 -15.20
C SER A 381 5.99 -13.45 -14.44
N PHE A 382 4.74 -13.90 -14.39
CA PHE A 382 4.35 -15.18 -13.82
C PHE A 382 3.06 -15.68 -14.49
N ASP A 383 2.84 -16.99 -14.42
CA ASP A 383 1.64 -17.65 -14.95
C ASP A 383 0.73 -18.05 -13.79
N LEU A 384 -0.55 -17.68 -13.87
CA LEU A 384 -1.55 -17.95 -12.83
C LEU A 384 -2.18 -19.33 -13.01
#